data_AF-A0A1B6B6V7-F1
#
_entry.id   AF-A0A1B6B6V7-F1
#
_cell.length_a   1.000
_cell.length_b   1.000
_cell.length_c   1.000
_cell.angle_alpha   90.00
_cell.angle_beta   90.00
_cell.angle_gamma   90.00
#
_symmetry.space_group_name_H-M   'P 1'
#
loop_
_entity.id
_entity.type
_entity.pdbx_description
1 polymer ?
#
loop_
_entity_poly.entity_id
_entity_poly.type
_entity_poly.pdbx_seq_one_letter_code
_entity_poly.pdbx_strand_id
1 'polypeptide(L)'
;MKMSENLHSKTIKELIEKIDDLTSIISTLTTTVAAQSKMIKSQTEKLNAQTEKLNAQSETISEQATVNDKLKEKIKVQQERLNKNSNNSSKPPSSDGLNKPKPKSLRKPSVKSPGGQKGHQGNGFKLMKEPDETIQYHSDQCEGCPRFGFCKVCGVSETKYDVDICVETKVTAHQVLSYECPIKTYIPEIYNEGGSTPNA
;
A
#
# COMPACT_ATOMS: atom_id res chain seq x y z
N MET A 1 -14.72 80.29 -92.34
CA MET A 1 -14.89 78.81 -92.25
C MET A 1 -13.59 78.04 -92.01
N LYS A 2 -12.43 78.42 -92.57
CA LYS A 2 -11.17 77.63 -92.44
C LYS A 2 -10.52 77.53 -91.04
N MET A 3 -10.81 78.45 -90.10
CA MET A 3 -10.22 78.38 -88.74
C MET A 3 -10.87 77.34 -87.82
N SER A 4 -12.15 77.02 -88.02
CA SER A 4 -12.87 76.02 -87.20
C SER A 4 -12.36 74.60 -87.47
N GLU A 5 -12.07 74.26 -88.74
CA GLU A 5 -11.58 72.94 -89.16
C GLU A 5 -10.18 72.63 -88.62
N ASN A 6 -9.30 73.63 -88.52
CA ASN A 6 -7.95 73.48 -87.99
C ASN A 6 -7.96 73.20 -86.47
N LEU A 7 -8.85 73.87 -85.73
CA LEU A 7 -9.00 73.63 -84.28
C LEU A 7 -9.52 72.22 -84.00
N HIS A 8 -10.46 71.71 -84.81
CA HIS A 8 -10.97 70.33 -84.71
C HIS A 8 -9.89 69.28 -85.01
N SER A 9 -9.02 69.51 -86.00
CA SER A 9 -7.91 68.59 -86.28
C SER A 9 -6.91 68.52 -85.13
N LYS A 10 -6.67 69.64 -84.43
CA LYS A 10 -5.77 69.69 -83.27
C LYS A 10 -6.34 68.94 -82.07
N THR A 11 -7.61 69.15 -81.74
CA THR A 11 -8.27 68.43 -80.63
C THR A 11 -8.37 66.93 -80.88
N ILE A 12 -8.60 66.50 -82.13
CA ILE A 12 -8.59 65.07 -82.49
C ILE A 12 -7.21 64.44 -82.27
N LYS A 13 -6.12 65.12 -82.64
CA LYS A 13 -4.76 64.62 -82.40
C LYS A 13 -4.44 64.47 -80.91
N GLU A 14 -4.78 65.47 -80.09
CA GLU A 14 -4.60 65.40 -78.63
C GLU A 14 -5.43 64.28 -77.99
N LEU A 15 -6.62 63.97 -78.52
CA LEU A 15 -7.43 62.85 -78.05
C LEU A 15 -6.83 61.50 -78.42
N ILE A 16 -6.22 61.37 -79.60
CA ILE A 16 -5.51 60.15 -80.03
C ILE A 16 -4.30 59.89 -79.14
N GLU A 17 -3.47 60.90 -78.87
CA GLU A 17 -2.32 60.76 -77.96
C GLU A 17 -2.76 60.30 -76.56
N LYS A 18 -3.84 60.86 -76.02
CA LYS A 18 -4.42 60.41 -74.74
C LYS A 18 -4.92 58.98 -74.78
N ILE A 19 -5.50 58.53 -75.90
CA ILE A 19 -5.96 57.14 -76.07
C ILE A 19 -4.76 56.18 -76.09
N ASP A 20 -3.67 56.55 -76.77
CA ASP A 20 -2.44 55.76 -76.82
C ASP A 20 -1.79 55.65 -75.44
N ASP A 21 -1.71 56.76 -74.70
CA ASP A 21 -1.23 56.79 -73.32
C ASP A 21 -2.07 55.91 -72.39
N LEU A 22 -3.40 56.01 -72.47
CA LEU A 22 -4.31 55.16 -71.70
C LEU A 22 -4.16 53.69 -72.07
N THR A 23 -3.93 53.38 -73.34
CA THR A 23 -3.71 52.00 -73.82
C THR A 23 -2.40 51.43 -73.25
N SER A 24 -1.34 52.23 -73.20
CA SER A 24 -0.06 51.87 -72.58
C SER A 24 -0.23 51.61 -71.07
N ILE A 25 -0.96 52.48 -70.36
CA ILE A 25 -1.27 52.29 -68.94
C ILE A 25 -2.09 51.01 -68.70
N ILE A 26 -3.11 50.74 -69.51
CA ILE A 26 -3.91 49.52 -69.37
C ILE A 26 -3.05 48.26 -69.58
N SER A 27 -2.13 48.28 -70.55
CA SER A 27 -1.19 47.17 -70.79
C SER A 27 -0.28 46.92 -69.58
N THR A 28 0.31 47.98 -69.01
CA THR A 28 1.15 47.87 -67.80
C THR A 28 0.36 47.44 -66.56
N LEU A 29 -0.87 47.92 -66.38
CA LEU A 29 -1.76 47.45 -65.32
C LEU A 29 -2.14 45.97 -65.49
N THR A 30 -2.39 45.53 -66.71
CA THR A 30 -2.74 44.13 -66.99
C THR A 30 -1.58 43.19 -66.66
N THR A 31 -0.35 43.57 -67.02
CA THR A 31 0.85 42.76 -66.71
C THR A 31 1.16 42.72 -65.22
N THR A 32 0.98 43.83 -64.50
CA THR A 32 1.18 43.88 -63.05
C THR A 32 0.13 43.06 -62.28
N VAL A 33 -1.15 43.14 -62.67
CA VAL A 33 -2.21 42.30 -62.08
C VAL A 33 -1.95 40.81 -62.31
N ALA A 34 -1.48 40.43 -63.51
CA ALA A 34 -1.11 39.03 -63.80
C ALA A 34 0.06 38.55 -62.93
N ALA A 35 1.07 39.41 -62.69
CA ALA A 35 2.19 39.11 -61.80
C ALA A 35 1.74 38.96 -60.33
N GLN A 36 0.87 39.87 -59.85
CA GLN A 36 0.29 39.80 -58.51
C GLN A 36 -0.55 38.53 -58.31
N SER A 37 -1.35 38.12 -59.32
CA SER A 37 -2.13 36.88 -59.27
C SER A 37 -1.26 35.64 -59.07
N LYS A 38 -0.10 35.57 -59.75
CA LYS A 38 0.87 34.49 -59.55
C LYS A 38 1.45 34.50 -58.12
N MET A 39 1.77 35.69 -57.61
CA MET A 39 2.29 35.84 -56.24
C MET A 39 1.27 35.38 -55.20
N ILE A 40 -0.01 35.80 -55.33
CA ILE A 40 -1.10 35.39 -54.45
C ILE A 40 -1.23 33.86 -54.43
N LYS A 41 -1.25 33.21 -55.60
CA LYS A 41 -1.31 31.73 -55.69
C LYS A 41 -0.18 31.06 -54.91
N SER A 42 1.05 31.51 -55.11
CA SER A 42 2.21 30.96 -54.38
C SER A 42 2.11 31.20 -52.86
N GLN A 43 1.52 32.33 -52.45
CA GLN A 43 1.33 32.66 -51.04
C GLN A 43 0.24 31.76 -50.41
N THR A 44 -0.83 31.47 -51.16
CA THR A 44 -1.90 30.56 -50.74
C THR A 44 -1.39 29.14 -50.54
N GLU A 45 -0.54 28.64 -51.45
CA GLU A 45 0.09 27.31 -51.30
C GLU A 45 0.97 27.23 -50.06
N LYS A 46 1.76 28.27 -49.77
CA LYS A 46 2.58 28.35 -48.55
C LYS A 46 1.73 28.37 -47.28
N LEU A 47 0.63 29.13 -47.27
CA LEU A 47 -0.29 29.18 -46.13
C LEU A 47 -0.92 27.82 -45.86
N ASN A 48 -1.39 27.12 -46.91
CA ASN A 48 -1.98 25.80 -46.78
C ASN A 48 -0.98 24.79 -46.20
N ALA A 49 0.25 24.76 -46.73
CA ALA A 49 1.31 23.90 -46.21
C ALA A 49 1.65 24.21 -44.74
N GLN A 50 1.61 25.49 -44.34
CA GLN A 50 1.82 25.89 -42.96
C GLN A 50 0.67 25.45 -42.04
N THR A 51 -0.58 25.54 -42.51
CA THR A 51 -1.77 25.05 -41.79
C THR A 51 -1.69 23.55 -41.56
N GLU A 52 -1.32 22.76 -42.57
CA GLU A 52 -1.13 21.31 -42.43
C GLU A 52 -0.07 20.98 -41.38
N LYS A 53 1.06 21.70 -41.43
CA LYS A 53 2.13 21.52 -40.44
C LYS A 53 1.68 21.85 -39.01
N LEU A 54 0.91 22.93 -38.83
CA LEU A 54 0.38 23.32 -37.52
C LEU A 54 -0.60 22.27 -36.97
N ASN A 55 -1.48 21.73 -37.82
CA ASN A 55 -2.41 20.69 -37.43
C ASN A 55 -1.68 19.41 -36.99
N ALA A 56 -0.70 18.95 -37.77
CA ALA A 56 0.11 17.78 -37.43
C ALA A 56 0.89 17.97 -36.10
N GLN A 57 1.44 19.17 -35.88
CA GLN A 57 2.10 19.50 -34.61
C GLN A 57 1.12 19.51 -33.44
N SER A 58 -0.11 20.03 -33.61
CA SER A 58 -1.15 20.03 -32.57
C SER A 58 -1.55 18.61 -32.18
N GLU A 59 -1.68 17.71 -33.16
CA GLU A 59 -1.99 16.29 -32.91
C GLU A 59 -0.89 15.63 -32.09
N THR A 60 0.37 15.81 -32.51
CA THR A 60 1.55 15.28 -31.80
C THR A 60 1.63 15.78 -30.35
N ILE A 61 1.37 17.07 -30.12
CA ILE A 61 1.38 17.66 -28.77
C ILE A 61 0.28 17.04 -27.90
N SER A 62 -0.91 16.84 -28.47
CA SER A 62 -2.04 16.21 -27.78
C SER A 62 -1.71 14.78 -27.36
N GLU A 63 -1.17 13.99 -28.28
CA GLU A 63 -0.73 12.62 -27.99
C GLU A 63 0.34 12.60 -26.89
N GLN A 64 1.35 13.46 -27.00
CA GLN A 64 2.42 13.56 -26.02
C GLN A 64 1.90 13.96 -24.63
N ALA A 65 0.89 14.84 -24.56
CA ALA A 65 0.24 15.20 -23.31
C ALA A 65 -0.42 13.97 -22.65
N THR A 66 -1.16 13.16 -23.42
CA THR A 66 -1.77 11.93 -22.87
C THR A 66 -0.74 10.92 -22.39
N VAL A 67 0.39 10.77 -23.08
CA VAL A 67 1.48 9.90 -22.68
C VAL A 67 2.12 10.42 -21.38
N ASN A 68 2.38 11.72 -21.29
CA ASN A 68 2.93 12.34 -20.09
C ASN A 68 2.03 12.15 -18.88
N ASP A 69 0.71 12.27 -19.03
CA ASP A 69 -0.23 12.07 -17.93
C ASP A 69 -0.25 10.60 -17.47
N LYS A 70 -0.24 9.64 -18.42
CA LYS A 70 -0.11 8.22 -18.10
C LYS A 70 1.20 7.91 -17.37
N LEU A 71 2.31 8.54 -17.77
CA LEU A 71 3.62 8.37 -17.13
C LEU A 71 3.61 8.97 -15.72
N LYS A 72 3.07 10.17 -15.52
CA LYS A 72 2.93 10.80 -14.20
C LYS A 72 2.12 9.92 -13.24
N GLU A 73 1.02 9.34 -13.71
CA GLU A 73 0.20 8.44 -12.88
C GLU A 73 0.96 7.16 -12.51
N LYS A 74 1.70 6.57 -13.46
CA LYS A 74 2.56 5.41 -13.17
C LYS A 74 3.65 5.75 -12.14
N ILE A 75 4.29 6.91 -12.28
CA ILE A 75 5.31 7.38 -11.33
C ILE A 75 4.69 7.56 -9.94
N LYS A 76 3.52 8.19 -9.86
CA LYS A 76 2.79 8.38 -8.59
C LYS A 76 2.48 7.04 -7.92
N VAL A 77 1.90 6.09 -8.65
CA VAL A 77 1.59 4.74 -8.12
C VAL A 77 2.85 4.01 -7.67
N GLN A 78 3.95 4.09 -8.42
CA GLN A 78 5.22 3.48 -8.04
C GLN A 78 5.80 4.12 -6.78
N GLN A 79 5.76 5.45 -6.68
CA GLN A 79 6.25 6.18 -5.53
C GLN A 79 5.41 5.90 -4.27
N GLU A 80 4.08 5.78 -4.41
CA GLU A 80 3.20 5.31 -3.33
C GLU A 80 3.57 3.90 -2.87
N ARG A 81 3.88 2.98 -3.79
CA ARG A 81 4.34 1.62 -3.43
C ARG A 81 5.65 1.63 -2.69
N LEU A 82 6.62 2.45 -3.11
CA LEU A 82 7.92 2.58 -2.45
C LEU A 82 7.81 3.23 -1.06
N ASN A 83 6.89 4.18 -0.91
CA ASN A 83 6.67 4.89 0.36
C ASN A 83 5.79 4.11 1.35
N LYS A 84 5.27 2.93 0.99
CA LYS A 84 4.53 2.08 1.93
C LYS A 84 5.48 1.43 2.92
N ASN A 85 5.27 1.71 4.21
CA ASN A 85 5.94 1.09 5.33
C ASN A 85 4.90 0.61 6.37
N SER A 86 5.34 -0.09 7.42
CA SER A 86 4.45 -0.58 8.48
C SER A 86 3.67 0.52 9.19
N ASN A 87 4.14 1.77 9.13
CA ASN A 87 3.51 2.92 9.77
C ASN A 87 2.30 3.46 8.99
N ASN A 88 2.24 3.25 7.66
CA ASN A 88 1.17 3.77 6.80
C ASN A 88 0.40 2.72 5.98
N SER A 89 0.74 1.43 6.10
CA SER A 89 0.13 0.37 5.27
C SER A 89 -0.57 -0.74 6.04
N SER A 90 -0.78 -0.58 7.36
CA SER A 90 -1.33 -1.60 8.26
C SER A 90 -0.59 -2.95 8.24
N LYS A 91 0.56 -3.03 7.55
CA LYS A 91 1.42 -4.20 7.50
C LYS A 91 2.17 -4.31 8.83
N PRO A 92 2.37 -5.53 9.35
CA PRO A 92 3.11 -5.70 10.59
C PRO A 92 4.55 -5.19 10.40
N PRO A 93 5.17 -4.60 11.46
CA PRO A 93 6.54 -4.11 11.42
C PRO A 93 7.58 -5.15 10.99
N SER A 94 7.25 -6.45 11.06
CA SER A 94 8.06 -7.53 10.52
C SER A 94 8.29 -7.41 9.00
N SER A 95 7.32 -6.86 8.25
CA SER A 95 7.30 -6.80 6.77
C SER A 95 8.24 -5.76 6.15
N ASP A 96 8.72 -4.78 6.93
CA ASP A 96 9.58 -3.68 6.43
C ASP A 96 11.05 -4.08 6.19
N GLY A 97 11.42 -5.36 6.41
CA GLY A 97 12.78 -5.86 6.14
C GLY A 97 13.90 -5.12 6.90
N LEU A 98 15.00 -4.79 6.22
CA LEU A 98 16.15 -4.08 6.82
C LEU A 98 15.96 -2.56 6.94
N ASN A 99 14.92 -2.00 6.31
CA ASN A 99 14.65 -0.56 6.29
C ASN A 99 13.90 -0.06 7.55
N LYS A 100 13.81 -0.90 8.58
CA LYS A 100 13.13 -0.55 9.83
C LYS A 100 13.92 0.54 10.56
N PRO A 101 13.28 1.65 10.96
CA PRO A 101 13.93 2.58 11.87
C PRO A 101 14.32 1.83 13.15
N LYS A 102 15.55 2.03 13.62
CA LYS A 102 16.02 1.38 14.85
C LYS A 102 15.05 1.71 15.99
N PRO A 103 14.56 0.72 16.76
CA PRO A 103 13.66 0.99 17.86
C PRO A 103 14.36 1.90 18.86
N LYS A 104 13.85 3.13 18.98
CA LYS A 104 14.36 4.10 19.94
C LYS A 104 13.73 3.76 21.29
N SER A 105 14.55 3.35 22.26
CA SER A 105 14.07 3.07 23.61
C SER A 105 13.35 4.31 24.16
N LEU A 106 12.04 4.19 24.37
CA LEU A 106 11.24 5.19 25.10
C LEU A 106 11.47 5.08 26.62
N ARG A 107 12.21 4.06 27.07
CA ARG A 107 12.49 3.83 28.48
C ARG A 107 13.37 4.95 29.01
N LYS A 108 12.88 5.67 30.02
CA LYS A 108 13.73 6.56 30.82
C LYS A 108 14.76 5.71 31.57
N PRO A 109 16.02 6.17 31.70
CA PRO A 109 17.04 5.44 32.45
C PRO A 109 16.54 5.24 33.89
N SER A 110 16.51 3.98 34.34
CA SER A 110 16.18 3.66 35.72
C SER A 110 17.40 3.85 36.58
N VAL A 111 17.24 4.50 37.73
CA VAL A 111 18.28 4.60 38.76
C VAL A 111 18.40 3.28 39.54
N LYS A 112 17.44 2.36 39.39
CA LYS A 112 17.46 1.07 40.06
C LYS A 112 18.42 0.13 39.33
N SER A 113 19.36 -0.44 40.07
CA SER A 113 20.26 -1.48 39.58
C SER A 113 19.47 -2.72 39.13
N PRO A 114 19.92 -3.40 38.05
CA PRO A 114 19.34 -4.67 37.65
C PRO A 114 19.56 -5.74 38.73
N GLY A 115 18.51 -6.48 39.09
CA GLY A 115 18.52 -7.49 40.15
C GLY A 115 17.59 -7.16 41.32
N GLY A 116 17.57 -8.04 42.33
CA GLY A 116 16.87 -7.80 43.58
C GLY A 116 17.46 -6.60 44.34
N GLN A 117 16.61 -5.84 45.02
CA GLN A 117 17.08 -4.72 45.83
C GLN A 117 17.94 -5.20 47.00
N LYS A 118 18.97 -4.42 47.36
CA LYS A 118 19.87 -4.73 48.48
C LYS A 118 19.04 -4.84 49.78
N GLY A 119 19.05 -6.00 50.42
CA GLY A 119 18.26 -6.30 51.62
C GLY A 119 16.95 -7.07 51.38
N HIS A 120 16.58 -7.34 50.12
CA HIS A 120 15.45 -8.21 49.84
C HIS A 120 15.83 -9.66 50.17
N GLN A 121 15.08 -10.28 51.08
CA GLN A 121 15.25 -11.70 51.40
C GLN A 121 14.93 -12.51 50.13
N GLY A 122 15.84 -13.37 49.73
CA GLY A 122 15.61 -14.30 48.63
C GLY A 122 14.66 -15.41 49.09
N ASN A 123 13.59 -15.65 48.34
CA ASN A 123 12.80 -16.87 48.49
C ASN A 123 13.38 -17.92 47.54
N GLY A 124 14.34 -18.71 48.04
CA GLY A 124 14.84 -19.89 47.34
C GLY A 124 13.75 -20.96 47.19
N PHE A 125 13.96 -21.89 46.27
CA PHE A 125 13.09 -23.05 46.05
C PHE A 125 12.94 -23.83 47.38
N LYS A 126 11.71 -23.93 47.89
CA LYS A 126 11.36 -24.70 49.08
C LYS A 126 10.50 -25.89 48.64
N LEU A 127 10.94 -27.09 48.96
CA LEU A 127 10.12 -28.28 48.80
C LEU A 127 8.97 -28.23 49.80
N MET A 128 7.75 -28.41 49.30
CA MET A 128 6.53 -28.29 50.13
C MET A 128 6.10 -29.63 50.75
N LYS A 129 6.78 -30.72 50.41
CA LYS A 129 6.47 -32.10 50.82
C LYS A 129 7.77 -32.90 50.94
N GLU A 130 7.76 -33.93 51.77
CA GLU A 130 8.80 -34.97 51.78
C GLU A 130 8.78 -35.77 50.45
N PRO A 131 9.92 -36.29 49.99
CA PRO A 131 10.00 -37.02 48.74
C PRO A 131 9.16 -38.31 48.80
N ASP A 132 8.44 -38.60 47.71
CA ASP A 132 7.64 -39.82 47.59
C ASP A 132 8.52 -41.08 47.53
N GLU A 133 9.70 -40.98 46.92
CA GLU A 133 10.69 -42.05 46.83
C GLU A 133 12.10 -41.51 47.10
N THR A 134 12.96 -42.33 47.72
CA THR A 134 14.37 -41.99 47.95
C THR A 134 15.26 -43.07 47.37
N ILE A 135 16.03 -42.72 46.34
CA ILE A 135 16.99 -43.60 45.69
C ILE A 135 18.38 -43.28 46.24
N GLN A 136 19.09 -44.31 46.72
CA GLN A 136 20.46 -44.15 47.21
C GLN A 136 21.45 -44.46 46.09
N TYR A 137 22.35 -43.52 45.83
CA TYR A 137 23.47 -43.70 44.91
C TYR A 137 24.76 -43.87 45.72
N HIS A 138 25.65 -44.74 45.26
CA HIS A 138 27.03 -44.82 45.75
C HIS A 138 27.95 -44.10 44.77
N SER A 139 29.12 -43.66 45.23
CA SER A 139 30.13 -43.11 44.33
C SER A 139 30.60 -44.17 43.33
N ASP A 140 31.05 -43.74 42.16
CA ASP A 140 31.57 -44.62 41.10
C ASP A 140 32.75 -45.48 41.60
N GLN A 141 33.51 -44.98 42.58
CA GLN A 141 34.62 -45.70 43.21
C GLN A 141 34.15 -46.98 43.96
N CYS A 142 32.88 -47.06 44.34
CA CYS A 142 32.29 -48.20 45.02
C CYS A 142 31.77 -49.28 44.05
N GLU A 143 31.56 -48.99 42.76
CA GLU A 143 30.98 -49.92 41.79
C GLU A 143 31.82 -51.18 41.54
N GLY A 144 33.13 -51.11 41.77
CA GLY A 144 34.07 -52.24 41.62
C GLY A 144 34.70 -52.69 42.94
N CYS A 145 34.20 -52.22 44.09
CA CYS A 145 34.83 -52.52 45.37
C CYS A 145 34.60 -53.99 45.78
N PRO A 146 35.65 -54.80 46.01
CA PRO A 146 35.51 -56.19 46.45
C PRO A 146 34.83 -56.35 47.81
N ARG A 147 34.72 -55.25 48.56
CA ARG A 147 34.11 -55.17 49.89
C ARG A 147 32.78 -54.42 49.88
N PHE A 148 32.21 -54.17 48.71
CA PHE A 148 30.92 -53.50 48.57
C PHE A 148 29.85 -54.21 49.42
N GLY A 149 29.03 -53.44 50.14
CA GLY A 149 28.04 -53.96 51.09
C GLY A 149 28.54 -54.25 52.51
N PHE A 150 29.86 -54.37 52.73
CA PHE A 150 30.44 -54.52 54.08
C PHE A 150 30.95 -53.19 54.67
N CYS A 151 31.09 -52.17 53.83
CA CYS A 151 31.42 -50.83 54.28
C CYS A 151 30.22 -50.21 55.01
N LYS A 152 30.46 -49.71 56.23
CA LYS A 152 29.42 -49.03 57.00
C LYS A 152 29.09 -47.69 56.33
N VAL A 153 27.80 -47.44 56.08
CA VAL A 153 27.32 -46.14 55.61
C VAL A 153 27.47 -45.12 56.75
N CYS A 154 28.20 -44.04 56.50
CA CYS A 154 28.50 -43.01 57.51
C CYS A 154 27.54 -41.81 57.46
N GLY A 155 26.75 -41.65 56.39
CA GLY A 155 25.80 -40.55 56.23
C GLY A 155 25.52 -40.25 54.75
N VAL A 156 24.61 -39.30 54.50
CA VAL A 156 24.29 -38.78 53.17
C VAL A 156 25.09 -37.49 52.95
N SER A 157 25.92 -37.45 51.92
CA SER A 157 26.78 -36.28 51.62
C SER A 157 26.08 -35.20 50.80
N GLU A 158 25.14 -35.57 49.95
CA GLU A 158 24.41 -34.67 49.07
C GLU A 158 23.00 -35.22 48.81
N THR A 159 22.02 -34.33 48.65
CA THR A 159 20.66 -34.68 48.25
C THR A 159 20.27 -33.82 47.05
N LYS A 160 19.84 -34.48 45.96
CA LYS A 160 19.30 -33.85 44.76
C LYS A 160 17.84 -34.29 44.60
N TYR A 161 17.00 -33.40 44.09
CA TYR A 161 15.58 -33.65 43.92
C TYR A 161 15.20 -33.47 42.45
N ASP A 162 14.61 -34.51 41.88
CA ASP A 162 13.89 -34.43 40.61
C ASP A 162 12.40 -34.33 40.97
N VAL A 163 11.75 -33.25 40.54
CA VAL A 163 10.34 -32.95 40.88
C VAL A 163 9.53 -32.95 39.59
N ASP A 164 8.94 -34.10 39.28
CA ASP A 164 8.05 -34.28 38.14
C ASP A 164 6.59 -34.23 38.55
N ILE A 165 5.74 -33.71 37.66
CA ILE A 165 4.29 -33.64 37.87
C ILE A 165 3.64 -34.86 37.21
N CYS A 166 3.19 -35.81 38.04
CA CYS A 166 2.37 -36.93 37.59
C CYS A 166 0.89 -36.51 37.58
N VAL A 167 0.28 -36.40 36.40
CA VAL A 167 -1.15 -36.08 36.26
C VAL A 167 -1.93 -37.37 36.05
N GLU A 168 -2.74 -37.75 37.04
CA GLU A 168 -3.68 -38.87 36.91
C GLU A 168 -5.05 -38.37 36.42
N THR A 169 -5.59 -39.00 35.37
CA THR A 169 -6.91 -38.66 34.84
C THR A 169 -8.00 -39.37 35.66
N LYS A 170 -8.75 -38.60 36.45
CA LYS A 170 -9.95 -39.12 37.14
C LYS A 170 -11.20 -38.94 36.28
N VAL A 171 -11.76 -40.05 35.79
CA VAL A 171 -13.03 -40.05 35.08
C VAL A 171 -14.15 -40.45 36.05
N THR A 172 -15.16 -39.59 36.21
CA THR A 172 -16.35 -39.91 37.02
C THR A 172 -17.55 -39.98 36.10
N ALA A 173 -18.18 -41.15 36.00
CA ALA A 173 -19.40 -41.33 35.24
C ALA A 173 -20.60 -40.89 36.08
N HIS A 174 -21.30 -39.84 35.65
CA HIS A 174 -22.56 -39.41 36.24
C HIS A 174 -23.69 -39.99 35.41
N GLN A 175 -24.45 -40.91 35.99
CA GLN A 175 -25.60 -41.53 35.34
C GLN A 175 -26.88 -40.91 35.86
N VAL A 176 -27.76 -40.55 34.93
CA VAL A 176 -29.14 -40.20 35.24
C VAL A 176 -29.96 -41.47 35.06
N LEU A 177 -30.60 -41.91 36.13
CA LEU A 177 -31.46 -43.09 36.10
C LEU A 177 -32.84 -42.68 35.60
N SER A 178 -33.33 -43.36 34.57
CA SER A 178 -34.73 -43.29 34.19
C SER A 178 -35.51 -44.32 35.01
N TYR A 179 -36.66 -43.90 35.49
CA TYR A 179 -37.59 -44.78 36.20
C TYR A 179 -38.90 -44.79 35.43
N GLU A 180 -39.43 -45.98 35.16
CA GLU A 180 -40.83 -46.11 34.80
C GLU A 180 -41.65 -46.16 36.09
N CYS A 181 -42.32 -45.04 36.40
CA CYS A 181 -43.23 -45.01 37.52
C CYS A 181 -44.47 -45.87 37.18
N PRO A 182 -44.82 -46.88 38.01
CA PRO A 182 -45.99 -47.73 37.76
C PRO A 182 -47.32 -47.01 37.98
N ILE A 183 -47.31 -45.80 38.57
CA ILE A 183 -48.50 -44.96 38.71
C ILE A 183 -48.68 -44.13 37.42
N LYS A 184 -48.92 -44.79 36.29
CA LYS A 184 -49.40 -44.13 35.07
C LYS A 184 -50.92 -44.03 35.10
N THR A 185 -51.47 -43.20 35.97
CA THR A 185 -52.82 -42.62 35.83
C THR A 185 -53.09 -41.70 37.01
N TYR A 186 -52.97 -40.38 36.81
CA TYR A 186 -54.03 -39.43 37.15
C TYR A 186 -53.61 -38.07 36.62
N ILE A 187 -54.23 -37.65 35.52
CA ILE A 187 -54.29 -36.25 35.09
C ILE A 187 -55.58 -35.72 35.70
N PRO A 188 -55.52 -34.83 36.70
CA PRO A 188 -56.55 -33.84 36.89
C PRO A 188 -56.14 -32.58 36.14
N GLU A 189 -57.03 -32.19 35.23
CA GLU A 189 -57.02 -30.96 34.48
C GLU A 189 -56.97 -29.71 35.39
N ILE A 190 -56.70 -28.57 34.74
CA ILE A 190 -56.93 -27.19 35.19
C ILE A 190 -55.80 -26.61 36.05
N TYR A 191 -54.98 -25.72 35.47
CA TYR A 191 -55.04 -24.28 35.73
C TYR A 191 -54.33 -23.51 34.60
N ASN A 192 -55.14 -22.68 33.95
CA ASN A 192 -54.72 -21.61 33.06
C ASN A 192 -53.96 -20.52 33.83
N GLU A 193 -53.31 -19.68 33.04
CA GLU A 193 -52.94 -18.28 33.30
C GLU A 193 -51.47 -18.01 33.65
N GLY A 194 -50.76 -17.48 32.64
CA GLY A 194 -50.28 -16.09 32.71
C GLY A 194 -49.03 -15.87 33.56
N GLY A 195 -47.85 -15.91 32.92
CA GLY A 195 -46.60 -15.53 33.58
C GLY A 195 -45.54 -15.09 32.57
N SER A 196 -45.72 -13.90 32.02
CA SER A 196 -44.74 -13.13 31.26
C SER A 196 -43.40 -13.00 32.00
N THR A 197 -42.30 -13.42 31.37
CA THR A 197 -40.93 -13.07 31.78
C THR A 197 -40.43 -11.87 30.98
N PRO A 198 -39.88 -10.81 31.60
CA PRO A 198 -39.15 -9.77 30.88
C PRO A 198 -37.72 -10.23 30.58
N ASN A 199 -37.26 -10.00 29.34
CA ASN A 199 -35.88 -10.20 28.91
C ASN A 199 -34.91 -9.26 29.65
N ALA A 200 -33.75 -9.79 29.98
CA ALA A 200 -32.49 -9.07 30.16
C ALA A 200 -31.66 -9.18 28.88
#